data_AF-A0A1X1ZP65-F1
#
_entry.id   AF-A0A1X1ZP65-F1
#
_cell.length_a   1.000
_cell.length_b   1.000
_cell.length_c   1.000
_cell.angle_alpha   90.00
_cell.angle_beta   90.00
_cell.angle_gamma   90.00
#
_symmetry.space_group_name_H-M   'P 1'
#
loop_
_entity.id
_entity.type
_entity.pdbx_description
1 polymer ?
#
loop_
_entity_poly.entity_id
_entity_poly.type
_entity_poly.pdbx_seq_one_letter_code
_entity_poly.pdbx_strand_id
1 'polypeptide(L)'
;MGWSRYAAGMAKTIAAQELLSALDEELAASAKRDGRDLVWSAAEREVLGMIGDAVDRREELSAAYEACQTISTRLKIATELRLTEQAIARLFKQISTEVAPPLSVTSLKAQRAANSRWNRERMAKGG
;
A
#
# COMPACT_ATOMS: atom_id res chain seq x y z
N MET A 1 -16.54 -23.23 5.77
CA MET A 1 -15.07 -23.05 5.87
C MET A 1 -14.79 -21.56 5.79
N GLY A 2 -14.38 -20.94 6.89
CA GLY A 2 -14.14 -19.50 6.96
C GLY A 2 -12.73 -19.16 6.53
N TRP A 3 -12.58 -18.61 5.33
CA TRP A 3 -11.33 -18.06 4.80
C TRP A 3 -11.35 -16.55 4.99
N SER A 4 -11.24 -16.11 6.24
CA SER A 4 -10.94 -14.71 6.56
C SER A 4 -10.40 -14.66 7.97
N ARG A 5 -9.13 -15.05 8.09
CA ARG A 5 -8.28 -14.77 9.25
C ARG A 5 -6.91 -14.44 8.65
N TYR A 6 -6.32 -13.35 9.15
CA TYR A 6 -5.12 -12.62 8.72
C TYR A 6 -5.38 -11.38 7.82
N ALA A 7 -5.01 -10.15 8.21
CA ALA A 7 -4.49 -9.68 9.49
C ALA A 7 -4.54 -8.14 9.59
N ALA A 8 -5.43 -7.58 10.41
CA ALA A 8 -5.32 -6.19 10.86
C ALA A 8 -4.14 -5.97 11.85
N GLY A 9 -3.06 -6.75 11.73
CA GLY A 9 -1.97 -6.80 12.73
C GLY A 9 -0.70 -7.56 12.35
N MET A 10 -0.58 -8.22 11.19
CA MET A 10 0.71 -8.78 10.74
C MET A 10 1.59 -7.70 10.11
N ALA A 11 2.91 -7.89 10.19
CA ALA A 11 3.83 -7.14 9.38
C ALA A 11 3.55 -7.42 7.89
N LYS A 12 3.59 -6.37 7.07
CA LYS A 12 3.47 -6.47 5.61
C LYS A 12 4.57 -7.41 5.08
N THR A 13 4.33 -8.12 3.98
CA THR A 13 5.37 -8.91 3.31
C THR A 13 6.53 -8.00 2.87
N ILE A 14 7.71 -8.58 2.68
CA ILE A 14 8.90 -7.84 2.22
C ILE A 14 8.57 -7.13 0.89
N ALA A 15 7.93 -7.83 -0.05
CA ALA A 15 7.52 -7.26 -1.34
C ALA A 15 6.62 -6.03 -1.19
N ALA A 16 5.65 -6.06 -0.26
CA ALA A 16 4.79 -4.90 0.01
C ALA A 16 5.57 -3.75 0.66
N GLN A 17 6.49 -4.05 1.58
CA GLN A 17 7.33 -3.03 2.22
C GLN A 17 8.27 -2.35 1.22
N GLU A 18 8.96 -3.14 0.38
CA GLU A 18 9.86 -2.65 -0.66
C GLU A 18 9.12 -1.76 -1.66
N LEU A 19 7.95 -2.21 -2.14
CA LEU A 19 7.13 -1.43 -3.07
C LEU A 19 6.68 -0.09 -2.46
N LEU A 20 6.23 -0.10 -1.20
CA LEU A 20 5.80 1.13 -0.53
C LEU A 20 6.97 2.06 -0.22
N SER A 21 8.16 1.52 0.09
CA SER A 21 9.37 2.33 0.29
C SER A 21 9.82 2.97 -1.00
N ALA A 22 9.89 2.21 -2.10
CA ALA A 22 10.30 2.71 -3.40
C ALA A 22 9.37 3.84 -3.89
N LEU A 23 8.05 3.70 -3.68
CA LEU A 23 7.08 4.73 -4.02
C LEU A 23 7.25 6.01 -3.17
N ASP A 24 7.46 5.85 -1.85
CA ASP A 24 7.70 6.97 -0.93
C ASP A 24 8.99 7.73 -1.33
N GLU A 25 10.06 7.00 -1.67
CA GLU A 25 11.34 7.55 -2.13
C GLU A 25 11.20 8.30 -3.46
N GLU A 26 10.55 7.71 -4.45
CA GLU A 26 10.36 8.33 -5.77
C GLU A 26 9.56 9.62 -5.68
N LEU A 27 8.43 9.59 -4.95
CA LEU A 27 7.58 10.77 -4.79
C LEU A 27 8.23 11.83 -3.90
N ALA A 28 9.02 11.43 -2.90
CA ALA A 28 9.79 12.37 -2.09
C ALA A 28 10.87 13.07 -2.92
N ALA A 29 11.57 12.32 -3.77
CA ALA A 29 12.53 12.90 -4.71
C ALA A 29 11.85 13.85 -5.69
N SER A 30 10.66 13.52 -6.18
CA SER A 30 9.89 14.41 -7.05
C SER A 30 9.45 15.69 -6.34
N ALA A 31 8.86 15.59 -5.15
CA ALA A 31 8.45 16.76 -4.37
C ALA A 31 9.64 17.70 -4.08
N LYS A 32 10.81 17.13 -3.77
CA LYS A 32 12.04 17.88 -3.51
C LYS A 32 12.52 18.68 -4.73
N ARG A 33 12.39 18.11 -5.95
CA ARG A 33 12.69 18.85 -7.19
C ARG A 33 11.77 20.06 -7.37
N ASP A 34 10.54 19.98 -6.87
CA ASP A 34 9.57 21.07 -6.85
C ASP A 34 9.70 21.99 -5.62
N GLY A 35 10.79 21.86 -4.85
CA GLY A 35 11.12 22.70 -3.70
C GLY A 35 10.26 22.46 -2.45
N ARG A 36 9.60 21.30 -2.33
CA ARG A 36 8.74 20.95 -1.19
C ARG A 36 9.04 19.55 -0.64
N ASP A 37 8.57 19.28 0.57
CA ASP A 37 8.61 17.94 1.15
C ASP A 37 7.35 17.16 0.76
N LEU A 38 7.49 15.85 0.54
CA LEU A 38 6.35 14.95 0.40
C LEU A 38 5.58 14.87 1.72
N VAL A 39 4.30 15.19 1.68
CA VAL A 39 3.40 15.02 2.82
C VAL A 39 2.14 14.30 2.37
N TRP A 40 2.04 13.04 2.77
CA TRP A 40 0.85 12.24 2.54
C TRP A 40 -0.36 12.77 3.29
N SER A 41 -1.51 12.83 2.64
CA SER A 41 -2.80 13.00 3.31
C SER A 41 -3.23 11.72 4.01
N ALA A 42 -4.22 11.84 4.92
CA ALA A 42 -4.79 10.67 5.58
C ALA A 42 -5.44 9.69 4.59
N ALA A 43 -6.10 10.21 3.55
CA ALA A 43 -6.71 9.40 2.51
C ALA A 43 -5.65 8.66 1.68
N GLU A 44 -4.57 9.33 1.29
CA GLU A 44 -3.48 8.66 0.56
C GLU A 44 -2.77 7.63 1.43
N ARG A 45 -2.60 7.88 2.74
CA ARG A 45 -2.08 6.88 3.67
C ARG A 45 -2.96 5.63 3.72
N GLU A 46 -4.28 5.80 3.73
CA GLU A 46 -5.22 4.69 3.70
C GLU A 46 -5.11 3.89 2.39
N VAL A 47 -5.04 4.60 1.24
CA VAL A 47 -4.82 3.98 -0.08
C VAL A 47 -3.50 3.21 -0.11
N LEU A 48 -2.41 3.75 0.42
CA LEU A 48 -1.13 3.05 0.54
C LEU A 48 -1.24 1.79 1.41
N GLY A 49 -2.00 1.85 2.50
CA GLY A 49 -2.32 0.68 3.33
C GLY A 49 -3.01 -0.42 2.53
N MET A 50 -4.04 -0.05 1.76
CA MET A 50 -4.80 -0.95 0.88
C MET A 50 -3.94 -1.53 -0.25
N ILE A 51 -3.04 -0.74 -0.85
CA ILE A 51 -2.06 -1.23 -1.84
C ILE A 51 -1.18 -2.30 -1.21
N GLY A 52 -0.64 -2.02 -0.02
CA GLY A 52 0.17 -3.00 0.71
C GLY A 52 -0.58 -4.31 0.96
N ASP A 53 -1.84 -4.24 1.41
CA ASP A 53 -2.66 -5.44 1.66
C ASP A 53 -2.93 -6.23 0.37
N ALA A 54 -3.18 -5.53 -0.74
CA ALA A 54 -3.38 -6.16 -2.04
C ALA A 54 -2.10 -6.81 -2.57
N VAL A 55 -0.92 -6.23 -2.32
CA VAL A 55 0.38 -6.83 -2.66
C VAL A 55 0.65 -8.07 -1.81
N ASP A 56 0.40 -8.01 -0.50
CA ASP A 56 0.49 -9.18 0.39
C ASP A 56 -0.40 -10.32 -0.14
N ARG A 57 -1.63 -9.98 -0.51
CA ARG A 57 -2.56 -10.95 -1.09
C ARG A 57 -2.08 -11.53 -2.42
N ARG A 58 -1.44 -10.72 -3.26
CA ARG A 58 -0.83 -11.17 -4.53
C ARG A 58 0.27 -12.19 -4.26
N GLU A 59 1.14 -11.96 -3.27
CA GLU A 59 2.20 -12.90 -2.89
C GLU A 59 1.63 -14.24 -2.39
N GLU A 60 0.62 -14.19 -1.51
CA GLU A 60 -0.08 -15.40 -1.05
C GLU A 60 -0.70 -16.21 -2.20
N LEU A 61 -1.40 -15.52 -3.11
CA LEU A 61 -2.04 -16.15 -4.26
C LEU A 61 -1.01 -16.71 -5.24
N SER A 62 0.14 -16.05 -5.39
CA SER A 62 1.23 -16.51 -6.26
C SER A 62 1.85 -17.79 -5.69
N ALA A 63 2.14 -17.83 -4.39
CA ALA A 63 2.59 -19.04 -3.72
C ALA A 63 1.57 -20.19 -3.83
N ALA A 64 0.28 -19.90 -3.65
CA ALA A 64 -0.79 -20.89 -3.79
C ALA A 64 -0.94 -21.38 -5.24
N TYR A 65 -0.73 -20.51 -6.23
CA TYR A 65 -0.76 -20.86 -7.65
C TYR A 65 0.33 -21.88 -8.00
N GLU A 66 1.55 -21.66 -7.51
CA GLU A 66 2.67 -22.59 -7.73
C GLU A 66 2.47 -23.93 -7.00
N ALA A 67 1.92 -23.91 -5.78
CA ALA A 67 1.71 -25.11 -4.98
C ALA A 67 0.52 -25.97 -5.44
N CYS A 68 -0.43 -25.41 -6.21
CA CYS A 68 -1.65 -26.14 -6.56
C CYS A 68 -1.42 -27.22 -7.62
N GLN A 69 -2.01 -28.39 -7.43
CA GLN A 69 -1.81 -29.56 -8.29
C GLN A 69 -2.92 -29.77 -9.34
N THR A 70 -4.08 -29.15 -9.15
CA THR A 70 -5.24 -29.35 -10.03
C THR A 70 -5.46 -28.15 -10.95
N ILE A 71 -5.71 -28.41 -12.23
CA ILE A 71 -5.94 -27.38 -13.25
C ILE A 71 -7.12 -26.47 -12.87
N SER A 72 -8.22 -27.06 -12.37
CA SER A 72 -9.40 -26.28 -11.97
C SER A 72 -9.09 -25.28 -10.85
N THR A 73 -8.30 -25.67 -9.85
CA THR A 73 -7.88 -24.77 -8.77
C THR A 73 -6.91 -23.72 -9.29
N ARG A 74 -5.96 -24.13 -10.13
CA ARG A 74 -4.99 -23.23 -10.77
C ARG A 74 -5.67 -22.11 -11.54
N LEU A 75 -6.70 -22.42 -12.34
CA LEU A 75 -7.48 -21.44 -13.09
C LEU A 75 -8.22 -20.45 -12.18
N LYS A 76 -8.79 -20.92 -11.06
CA LYS A 76 -9.45 -20.04 -10.08
C LYS A 76 -8.45 -19.07 -9.44
N ILE A 77 -7.29 -19.57 -9.03
CA ILE A 77 -6.23 -18.74 -8.44
C ILE A 77 -5.71 -17.72 -9.46
N ALA A 78 -5.52 -18.11 -10.72
CA ALA A 78 -5.13 -17.17 -11.78
C ALA A 78 -6.14 -16.03 -11.98
N THR A 79 -7.44 -16.33 -11.87
CA THR A 79 -8.48 -15.30 -11.91
C THR A 79 -8.36 -14.34 -10.72
N GLU A 80 -8.20 -14.87 -9.50
CA GLU A 80 -8.01 -14.04 -8.31
C GLU A 80 -6.74 -13.18 -8.37
N LEU A 81 -5.64 -13.71 -8.92
CA LEU A 81 -4.40 -12.96 -9.16
C LEU A 81 -4.66 -11.76 -10.07
N ARG A 82 -5.31 -11.98 -11.23
CA ARG A 82 -5.64 -10.89 -12.16
C ARG A 82 -6.56 -9.85 -11.54
N LEU A 83 -7.56 -10.27 -10.75
CA LEU A 83 -8.45 -9.34 -10.05
C LEU A 83 -7.70 -8.50 -9.02
N THR A 84 -6.77 -9.13 -8.30
CA THR A 84 -5.90 -8.46 -7.33
C THR A 84 -4.98 -7.45 -8.00
N GLU A 85 -4.33 -7.82 -9.12
CA GLU A 85 -3.49 -6.90 -9.91
C GLU A 85 -4.28 -5.70 -10.44
N GLN A 86 -5.50 -5.92 -10.93
CA GLN A 86 -6.36 -4.83 -11.35
C GLN A 86 -6.78 -3.94 -10.18
N ALA A 87 -7.00 -4.50 -8.99
CA ALA A 87 -7.30 -3.72 -7.80
C ALA A 87 -6.11 -2.84 -7.41
N ILE A 88 -4.88 -3.38 -7.42
CA ILE A 88 -3.64 -2.63 -7.22
C ILE A 88 -3.54 -1.47 -8.22
N ALA A 89 -3.73 -1.73 -9.51
CA ALA A 89 -3.67 -0.69 -10.54
C ALA A 89 -4.74 0.40 -10.35
N ARG A 90 -5.94 0.06 -9.87
CA ARG A 90 -6.99 1.03 -9.54
C ARG A 90 -6.66 1.86 -8.30
N LEU A 91 -6.06 1.25 -7.28
CA LEU A 91 -5.64 1.95 -6.06
C LEU A 91 -4.50 2.93 -6.35
N PHE A 92 -3.52 2.55 -7.17
CA PHE A 92 -2.45 3.46 -7.61
C PHE A 92 -2.99 4.75 -8.26
N LYS A 93 -4.07 4.64 -9.04
CA LYS A 93 -4.71 5.82 -9.67
C LYS A 93 -5.34 6.80 -8.68
N GLN A 94 -5.56 6.40 -7.43
CA GLN A 94 -6.10 7.27 -6.38
C GLN A 94 -5.02 8.08 -5.66
N ILE A 95 -3.74 7.74 -5.87
CA ILE A 95 -2.64 8.53 -5.35
C ILE A 95 -2.47 9.76 -6.25
N SER A 96 -2.67 10.94 -5.67
CA SER A 96 -2.48 12.18 -6.41
C SER A 96 -1.00 12.46 -6.57
N THR A 97 -0.58 12.71 -7.81
CA THR A 97 0.75 13.27 -8.11
C THR A 97 0.65 14.78 -8.40
N GLU A 98 -0.54 15.37 -8.25
CA GLU A 98 -0.76 16.78 -8.51
C GLU A 98 -0.22 17.64 -7.37
N VAL A 99 0.28 18.81 -7.76
CA VAL A 99 0.70 19.86 -6.84
C VAL A 99 -0.54 20.51 -6.23
N ALA A 100 -0.95 20.04 -5.05
CA ALA A 100 -2.00 20.70 -4.30
C ALA A 100 -1.56 22.12 -3.86
N PRO A 101 -2.48 23.10 -3.82
CA PRO A 101 -2.20 24.43 -3.30
C PRO A 101 -1.76 24.37 -1.83
N PRO A 102 -0.95 25.34 -1.36
CA PRO A 102 -0.38 25.31 -0.01
C PRO A 102 -1.48 25.29 1.05
N LEU A 103 -1.42 24.28 1.93
CA LEU A 103 -2.33 24.13 3.06
C LEU A 103 -2.05 25.19 4.13
N SER A 104 -3.09 25.57 4.88
CA SER A 104 -2.92 26.39 6.09
C SER A 104 -2.09 25.66 7.16
N VAL A 105 -1.41 26.42 8.03
CA VAL A 105 -0.59 25.86 9.14
C VAL A 105 -1.41 24.92 10.03
N THR A 106 -2.69 25.22 10.26
CA THR A 106 -3.61 24.40 11.04
C THR A 106 -3.91 23.07 10.34
N SER A 107 -4.23 23.11 9.04
CA SER A 107 -4.48 21.92 8.23
C SER A 107 -3.26 21.00 8.19
N LEU A 108 -2.07 21.58 8.09
CA LEU A 108 -0.81 20.86 8.04
C LEU A 108 -0.46 20.19 9.39
N LYS A 109 -0.75 20.85 10.53
CA LYS A 109 -0.63 20.23 11.86
C LYS A 109 -1.59 19.04 12.02
N ALA A 110 -2.85 19.19 11.60
CA ALA A 110 -3.84 18.11 11.68
C ALA A 110 -3.43 16.90 10.83
N GLN A 111 -2.95 17.13 9.61
CA GLN A 111 -2.43 16.08 8.73
C GLN A 111 -1.24 15.36 9.35
N ARG A 112 -0.26 16.10 9.89
CA ARG A 112 0.90 15.52 10.60
C ARG A 112 0.48 14.67 11.81
N ALA A 113 -0.50 15.14 12.59
CA ALA A 113 -1.03 14.40 13.73
C ALA A 113 -1.70 13.09 13.30
N ALA A 114 -2.50 13.10 12.23
CA ALA A 114 -3.09 11.88 11.67
C ALA A 114 -2.00 10.89 11.18
N ASN A 115 -0.98 11.40 10.49
CA ASN A 115 0.14 10.60 9.98
C ASN A 115 1.02 9.98 11.09
N SER A 116 1.09 10.60 12.27
CA SER A 116 1.89 10.08 13.39
C SER A 116 1.45 8.68 13.88
N ARG A 117 0.19 8.30 13.64
CA ARG A 117 -0.34 6.97 13.97
C ARG A 117 0.30 5.89 13.07
N TRP A 118 0.35 6.17 11.78
CA TRP A 118 0.94 5.29 10.76
C TRP A 118 2.46 5.18 10.89
N ASN A 119 3.15 6.28 11.21
CA ASN A 119 4.59 6.23 11.48
C ASN A 119 4.93 5.31 12.66
N ARG A 120 4.08 5.28 13.71
CA ARG A 120 4.26 4.35 14.84
C ARG A 120 4.08 2.90 14.42
N GLU A 121 3.14 2.60 13.54
CA GLU A 121 2.95 1.24 13.01
C GLU A 121 4.12 0.78 12.12
N ARG A 122 4.71 1.68 11.31
CA ARG A 122 5.95 1.42 10.56
C ARG A 122 7.11 1.10 11.51
N MET A 123 7.32 1.94 12.52
CA MET A 123 8.43 1.77 13.48
C MET A 123 8.26 0.53 14.37
N ALA A 124 7.03 0.15 14.71
CA ALA A 124 6.76 -1.06 15.49
C ALA A 124 7.01 -2.37 14.71
N LYS A 125 7.07 -2.31 13.38
CA LYS A 125 7.29 -3.47 12.49
C LYS A 125 8.73 -3.57 11.95
N GLY A 126 9.55 -2.53 12.12
CA GLY A 126 10.92 -2.44 11.61
C GLY A 126 12.00 -2.35 12.68
N GLY A 127 11.70 -2.77 13.92
CA GLY A 127 12.64 -2.86 15.05
C GLY A 127 12.88 -4.30 15.47
#